data_AF-A0A8H3HTW9-F1
#
_entry.id   AF-A0A8H3HTW9-F1
#
_cell.length_a   1.000
_cell.length_b   1.000
_cell.length_c   1.000
_cell.angle_alpha   90.00
_cell.angle_beta   90.00
_cell.angle_gamma   90.00
#
_symmetry.space_group_name_H-M   'P 1'
#
loop_
_entity.id
_entity.type
_entity.pdbx_description
1 polymer ?
#
loop_
_entity_poly.entity_id
_entity_poly.type
_entity_poly.pdbx_seq_one_letter_code
_entity_poly.pdbx_strand_id
1 'polypeptide(L)'
;MSYRLSVTAGPSLDLSTHKPVDVNNDDSPLEIHSPHFRGRITVRVKDFSGDQVSGPDHQQESSSYFDNKSATFSLQSQGQYGTPGDGLTADDIMFGIVLQNPLNNTPPLGLNLIERTMRFFWPVMESNLHDRAPWVLSPMFATMSRIHVQIGADPIERKSSLSSPTQNYFRETLAAGARSQLPRWPGIMPDAESEHIPLLLARRPLIRSFRHHDLSSSPPATSRSSSLSRTFSSYFSRAPRQTLDVPMTPQERKKYFSSLEVRKQTRIEPTDVITTDFRNSFVNFRDLSLAVPGIPLRIDLSRHMVGRPTQYVCRSRAGTVYWAIVFTILKTD
;
A
#
# COMPACT_ATOMS: atom_id res chain seq x y z
N MET A 1 -20.20 -25.98 7.60
CA MET A 1 -20.37 -24.80 8.47
C MET A 1 -20.46 -23.60 7.56
N SER A 2 -21.50 -22.78 7.72
CA SER A 2 -21.64 -21.53 6.99
C SER A 2 -20.84 -20.44 7.74
N TYR A 3 -20.33 -19.47 6.99
CA TYR A 3 -19.61 -18.33 7.54
C TYR A 3 -20.17 -17.06 6.90
N ARG A 4 -20.18 -15.97 7.66
CA ARG A 4 -20.48 -14.64 7.14
C ARG A 4 -19.26 -13.74 7.29
N LEU A 5 -19.02 -12.91 6.27
CA LEU A 5 -17.93 -11.96 6.25
C LEU A 5 -18.44 -10.55 6.59
N SER A 6 -17.82 -9.93 7.58
CA SER A 6 -18.00 -8.50 7.87
C SER A 6 -16.73 -7.75 7.47
N VAL A 7 -16.89 -6.69 6.68
CA VAL A 7 -15.78 -5.85 6.21
C VAL A 7 -15.99 -4.43 6.71
N THR A 8 -14.99 -3.90 7.40
CA THR A 8 -15.00 -2.52 7.89
C THR A 8 -13.70 -1.83 7.53
N ALA A 9 -13.70 -0.50 7.49
CA ALA A 9 -12.46 0.25 7.31
C ALA A 9 -12.49 1.61 7.98
N GLY A 10 -11.30 2.13 8.25
CA GLY A 10 -11.14 3.40 8.94
C GLY A 10 -9.70 3.92 8.87
N PRO A 11 -9.44 5.06 9.53
CA PRO A 11 -8.15 5.74 9.48
C PRO A 11 -7.11 5.20 10.49
N SER A 12 -7.43 4.16 11.27
CA SER A 12 -6.56 3.64 12.34
C SER A 12 -6.65 2.11 12.45
N LEU A 13 -5.91 1.50 13.39
CA LEU A 13 -6.07 0.06 13.69
C LEU A 13 -7.19 -0.23 14.70
N ASP A 14 -7.76 0.81 15.31
CA ASP A 14 -8.85 0.71 16.25
C ASP A 14 -10.19 0.54 15.52
N LEU A 15 -10.80 -0.62 15.69
CA LEU A 15 -12.09 -0.98 15.09
C LEU A 15 -13.23 -0.03 15.49
N SER A 16 -13.13 0.65 16.64
CA SER A 16 -14.14 1.64 17.05
C SER A 16 -14.23 2.83 16.08
N THR A 17 -13.14 3.10 15.34
CA THR A 17 -13.06 4.18 14.35
C THR A 17 -13.53 3.77 12.96
N HIS A 18 -13.86 2.48 12.77
CA HIS A 18 -14.16 1.92 11.47
C HIS A 18 -15.64 2.08 11.13
N LYS A 19 -15.90 2.17 9.82
CA LYS A 19 -17.24 2.11 9.25
C LYS A 19 -17.38 0.84 8.41
N PRO A 20 -18.59 0.26 8.34
CA PRO A 20 -18.88 -0.83 7.41
C PRO A 20 -18.56 -0.44 5.96
N VAL A 21 -18.04 -1.38 5.18
CA VAL A 21 -17.79 -1.24 3.74
C VAL A 21 -18.92 -1.94 2.99
N ASP A 22 -19.51 -1.27 1.99
CA ASP A 22 -20.45 -1.89 1.06
C ASP A 22 -19.66 -2.72 0.04
N VAL A 23 -19.60 -4.04 0.26
CA VAL A 23 -18.74 -4.94 -0.51
C VAL A 23 -19.31 -5.15 -1.91
N ASN A 24 -18.44 -5.16 -2.93
CA ASN A 24 -18.81 -5.26 -4.34
C ASN A 24 -19.63 -4.08 -4.91
N ASN A 25 -19.89 -3.02 -4.12
CA ASN A 25 -20.53 -1.80 -4.60
C ASN A 25 -19.50 -0.76 -5.03
N ASP A 26 -19.27 -0.67 -6.34
CA ASP A 26 -18.31 0.26 -6.95
C ASP A 26 -18.80 1.71 -7.01
N ASP A 27 -20.11 1.94 -6.88
CA ASP A 27 -20.72 3.27 -6.94
C ASP A 27 -20.74 3.96 -5.57
N SER A 28 -20.49 3.22 -4.49
CA SER A 28 -20.46 3.72 -3.12
C SER A 28 -19.14 3.43 -2.39
N PRO A 29 -17.99 3.96 -2.87
CA PRO A 29 -16.72 3.80 -2.17
C PRO A 29 -16.76 4.47 -0.80
N LEU A 30 -16.22 3.80 0.22
CA LEU A 30 -16.19 4.35 1.58
C LEU A 30 -15.12 5.44 1.71
N GLU A 31 -15.53 6.65 2.08
CA GLU A 31 -14.62 7.76 2.34
C GLU A 31 -13.91 7.63 3.69
N ILE A 32 -12.60 7.89 3.69
CA ILE A 32 -11.74 7.91 4.87
C ILE A 32 -10.99 9.24 4.90
N HIS A 33 -11.06 9.91 6.05
CA HIS A 33 -10.40 11.20 6.27
C HIS A 33 -9.66 11.20 7.60
N SER A 34 -8.40 11.61 7.57
CA SER A 34 -7.52 11.83 8.71
C SER A 34 -6.52 12.95 8.38
N PRO A 35 -5.77 13.47 9.36
CA PRO A 35 -4.75 14.50 9.08
C PRO A 35 -3.74 14.08 8.00
N HIS A 36 -3.39 12.79 7.95
CA HIS A 36 -2.34 12.24 7.09
C HIS A 36 -2.88 11.48 5.87
N PHE A 37 -4.19 11.32 5.74
CA PHE A 37 -4.80 10.64 4.61
C PHE A 37 -6.17 11.22 4.28
N ARG A 38 -6.38 11.48 3.00
CA ARG A 38 -7.71 11.78 2.47
C ARG A 38 -7.94 10.90 1.27
N GLY A 39 -8.95 10.05 1.34
CA GLY A 39 -9.20 9.10 0.28
C GLY A 39 -10.50 8.36 0.43
N ARG A 40 -10.63 7.33 -0.39
CA ARG A 40 -11.76 6.42 -0.38
C ARG A 40 -11.31 5.04 -0.81
N ILE A 41 -12.10 4.04 -0.44
CA ILE A 41 -11.79 2.65 -0.70
C ILE A 41 -13.02 1.85 -1.15
N THR A 42 -12.78 0.79 -1.91
CA THR A 42 -13.77 -0.25 -2.23
C THR A 42 -13.14 -1.61 -1.97
N VAL A 43 -13.95 -2.52 -1.45
CA VAL A 43 -13.57 -3.92 -1.27
C VAL A 43 -14.45 -4.77 -2.17
N ARG A 44 -13.82 -5.68 -2.91
CA ARG A 44 -14.52 -6.65 -3.75
C ARG A 44 -14.16 -8.05 -3.29
N VAL A 45 -15.15 -8.90 -3.13
CA VAL A 45 -14.98 -10.30 -2.72
C VAL A 45 -15.80 -11.16 -3.65
N LYS A 46 -15.15 -12.15 -4.26
CA LYS A 46 -15.81 -13.13 -5.10
C LYS A 46 -16.64 -14.06 -4.22
N ASP A 47 -17.86 -14.38 -4.66
CA ASP A 47 -18.76 -15.26 -3.93
C ASP A 47 -19.05 -14.72 -2.50
N PHE A 48 -19.26 -13.41 -2.38
CA PHE A 48 -19.44 -12.72 -1.11
C PHE A 48 -20.72 -13.17 -0.40
N SER A 49 -20.56 -13.62 0.84
CA SER A 49 -21.65 -13.89 1.78
C SER A 49 -21.32 -13.19 3.09
N GLY A 50 -22.09 -12.16 3.44
CA GLY A 50 -21.71 -11.24 4.50
C GLY A 50 -22.72 -10.14 4.79
N ASP A 51 -22.42 -9.32 5.79
CA ASP A 51 -23.29 -8.21 6.20
C ASP A 51 -23.10 -7.04 5.20
N GLN A 52 -24.20 -6.53 4.62
CA GLN A 52 -24.18 -5.35 3.75
C GLN A 52 -24.77 -4.12 4.43
N VAL A 53 -24.21 -2.95 4.09
CA VAL A 53 -24.70 -1.65 4.58
C VAL A 53 -26.01 -1.26 3.92
N SER A 54 -26.12 -1.53 2.62
CA SER A 54 -27.26 -1.18 1.78
C SER A 54 -28.48 -2.11 1.99
N GLY A 55 -28.40 -3.07 2.92
CA GLY A 55 -29.45 -4.05 3.16
C GLY A 55 -29.38 -5.28 2.24
N PRO A 56 -30.21 -6.31 2.49
CA PRO A 56 -30.15 -7.60 1.80
C PRO A 56 -30.47 -7.52 0.30
N ASP A 57 -31.31 -6.57 -0.12
CA ASP A 57 -31.72 -6.43 -1.53
C ASP A 57 -30.60 -5.92 -2.46
N HIS A 58 -29.52 -5.37 -1.88
CA HIS A 58 -28.34 -4.90 -2.60
C HIS A 58 -27.13 -5.81 -2.41
N GLN A 59 -27.32 -7.04 -1.94
CA GLN A 59 -26.24 -8.00 -1.77
C GLN A 59 -25.73 -8.49 -3.13
N GLN A 60 -24.72 -7.79 -3.64
CA GLN A 60 -24.01 -8.21 -4.85
C GLN A 60 -22.99 -9.30 -4.48
N GLU A 61 -23.36 -10.56 -4.71
CA GLU A 61 -22.49 -11.72 -4.42
C GLU A 61 -21.20 -11.74 -5.25
N SER A 62 -21.23 -11.17 -6.47
CA SER A 62 -20.06 -11.11 -7.35
C SER A 62 -19.99 -9.79 -8.13
N SER A 63 -18.78 -9.25 -8.22
CA SER A 63 -18.46 -8.10 -9.06
C SER A 63 -17.96 -8.56 -10.44
N SER A 64 -18.28 -7.79 -11.49
CA SER A 64 -17.70 -7.98 -12.83
C SER A 64 -16.17 -7.87 -12.85
N TYR A 65 -15.58 -7.33 -11.77
CA TYR A 65 -14.14 -7.36 -11.52
C TYR A 65 -13.54 -8.77 -11.66
N PHE A 66 -14.28 -9.82 -11.27
CA PHE A 66 -13.79 -11.19 -11.25
C PHE A 66 -13.99 -11.96 -12.56
N ASP A 67 -14.65 -11.34 -13.55
CA ASP A 67 -14.92 -11.98 -14.83
C ASP A 67 -13.58 -12.34 -15.51
N ASN A 68 -13.43 -13.61 -15.86
CA ASN A 68 -12.21 -14.16 -16.47
C ASN A 68 -10.92 -13.99 -15.62
N LYS A 69 -11.04 -13.77 -14.30
CA LYS A 69 -9.91 -13.60 -13.39
C LYS A 69 -9.88 -14.68 -12.31
N SER A 70 -8.67 -15.10 -11.95
CA SER A 70 -8.41 -16.01 -10.82
C SER A 70 -8.38 -15.29 -9.47
N ALA A 71 -8.56 -13.97 -9.44
CA ALA A 71 -8.63 -13.23 -8.19
C ALA A 71 -9.89 -13.62 -7.41
N THR A 72 -9.76 -13.67 -6.09
CA THR A 72 -10.82 -14.01 -5.14
C THR A 72 -11.23 -12.80 -4.31
N PHE A 73 -10.35 -11.81 -4.16
CA PHE A 73 -10.71 -10.49 -3.64
C PHE A 73 -9.82 -9.37 -4.22
N SER A 74 -10.32 -8.14 -4.11
CA SER A 74 -9.61 -6.90 -4.48
C SER A 74 -9.84 -5.82 -3.42
N LEU A 75 -8.77 -5.08 -3.10
CA LEU A 75 -8.81 -3.88 -2.27
C LEU A 75 -8.37 -2.70 -3.15
N GLN A 76 -9.30 -1.81 -3.47
CA GLN A 76 -8.99 -0.63 -4.26
C GLN A 76 -9.02 0.62 -3.36
N SER A 77 -8.01 1.48 -3.47
CA SER A 77 -7.95 2.74 -2.75
C SER A 77 -7.63 3.89 -3.71
N GLN A 78 -8.14 5.08 -3.43
CA GLN A 78 -7.73 6.32 -4.05
C GLN A 78 -7.55 7.39 -2.98
N GLY A 79 -6.40 8.05 -2.93
CA GLY A 79 -6.21 9.10 -1.95
C GLY A 79 -4.91 9.87 -2.07
N GLN A 80 -4.82 10.89 -1.22
CA GLN A 80 -3.66 11.74 -0.97
C GLN A 80 -3.06 11.35 0.38
N TYR A 81 -1.73 11.31 0.46
CA TYR A 81 -0.96 10.76 1.58
C TYR A 81 -0.04 11.81 2.20
N GLY A 82 0.12 11.78 3.52
CA GLY A 82 0.99 12.70 4.27
C GLY A 82 0.33 14.04 4.59
N THR A 83 1.14 15.02 4.96
CA THR A 83 0.80 16.41 5.29
C THR A 83 1.76 17.38 4.60
N PRO A 84 1.36 18.64 4.36
CA PRO A 84 2.27 19.65 3.81
C PRO A 84 3.57 19.73 4.63
N GLY A 85 4.71 19.61 3.95
CA GLY A 85 6.03 19.58 4.60
C GLY A 85 6.60 18.19 4.83
N ASP A 86 5.79 17.13 4.69
CA ASP A 86 6.32 15.76 4.72
C ASP A 86 7.17 15.48 3.48
N GLY A 87 8.40 15.01 3.70
CA GLY A 87 9.28 14.53 2.64
C GLY A 87 9.02 13.07 2.26
N LEU A 88 7.76 12.70 1.98
CA LEU A 88 7.40 11.32 1.68
C LEU A 88 8.04 10.82 0.37
N THR A 89 8.49 9.58 0.41
CA THR A 89 8.98 8.85 -0.75
C THR A 89 8.16 7.58 -0.96
N ALA A 90 8.33 6.93 -2.12
CA ALA A 90 7.75 5.61 -2.36
C ALA A 90 8.27 4.54 -1.39
N ASP A 91 9.38 4.79 -0.68
CA ASP A 91 9.89 3.93 0.39
C ASP A 91 9.04 4.03 1.66
N ASP A 92 8.41 5.17 1.91
CA ASP A 92 7.76 5.46 3.18
C ASP A 92 6.33 4.94 3.27
N ILE A 93 5.68 4.72 2.12
CA ILE A 93 4.29 4.23 2.07
C ILE A 93 4.30 2.70 2.01
N MET A 94 4.00 2.08 3.14
CA MET A 94 3.98 0.64 3.34
C MET A 94 2.55 0.11 3.25
N PHE A 95 2.40 -1.10 2.71
CA PHE A 95 1.14 -1.84 2.67
C PHE A 95 1.37 -3.30 3.09
N GLY A 96 0.42 -3.87 3.81
CA GLY A 96 0.42 -5.30 4.09
C GLY A 96 -0.57 -5.68 5.17
N ILE A 97 -0.22 -6.69 5.97
CA ILE A 97 -1.10 -7.29 6.96
C ILE A 97 -0.56 -7.02 8.36
N VAL A 98 -1.45 -6.62 9.26
CA VAL A 98 -1.22 -6.59 10.71
C VAL A 98 -2.21 -7.55 11.37
N LEU A 99 -1.69 -8.41 12.24
CA LEU A 99 -2.47 -9.36 13.02
C LEU A 99 -2.72 -8.78 14.42
N GLN A 100 -3.92 -8.95 14.94
CA GLN A 100 -4.26 -8.51 16.29
C GLN A 100 -3.69 -9.39 17.39
N ASN A 101 -3.38 -10.66 17.08
CA ASN A 101 -2.96 -11.65 18.05
C ASN A 101 -1.53 -12.14 17.80
N PRO A 102 -0.72 -12.33 18.86
CA PRO A 102 0.60 -12.92 18.74
C PRO A 102 0.55 -14.31 18.11
N LEU A 103 1.58 -14.67 17.35
CA LEU A 103 1.72 -16.00 16.75
C LEU A 103 2.47 -16.99 17.66
N ASN A 104 2.56 -16.72 18.96
CA ASN A 104 3.40 -17.47 19.92
C ASN A 104 3.02 -18.95 20.04
N ASN A 105 1.77 -19.31 19.72
CA ASN A 105 1.30 -20.69 19.73
C ASN A 105 1.64 -21.44 18.43
N THR A 106 2.26 -20.78 17.46
CA THR A 106 2.70 -21.38 16.19
C THR A 106 4.12 -21.93 16.37
N PRO A 107 4.36 -23.22 16.12
CA PRO A 107 5.71 -23.79 16.21
C PRO A 107 6.72 -23.06 15.30
N PRO A 108 8.03 -23.03 15.61
CA PRO A 108 9.04 -22.33 14.81
C PRO A 108 9.08 -22.76 13.34
N LEU A 109 8.90 -24.04 13.05
CA LEU A 109 8.80 -24.56 11.68
C LEU A 109 7.58 -23.98 10.93
N GLY A 110 6.47 -23.78 11.63
CA GLY A 110 5.27 -23.14 11.08
C GLY A 110 5.47 -21.66 10.80
N LEU A 111 6.14 -20.93 11.71
CA LEU A 111 6.48 -19.52 11.50
C LEU A 111 7.41 -19.33 10.28
N ASN A 112 8.44 -20.16 10.14
CA ASN A 112 9.34 -20.12 8.98
C ASN A 112 8.60 -20.40 7.66
N LEU A 113 7.63 -21.32 7.67
CA LEU A 113 6.80 -21.60 6.50
C LEU A 113 5.91 -20.41 6.14
N ILE A 114 5.25 -19.78 7.12
CA ILE A 114 4.45 -18.57 6.92
C ILE A 114 5.31 -17.47 6.31
N GLU A 115 6.48 -17.21 6.90
CA GLU A 115 7.40 -16.18 6.43
C GLU A 115 7.89 -16.46 5.00
N ARG A 116 8.22 -17.71 4.67
CA ARG A 116 8.61 -18.11 3.31
C ARG A 116 7.48 -17.93 2.30
N THR A 117 6.26 -18.33 2.66
CA THR A 117 5.06 -18.14 1.82
C THR A 117 4.79 -16.65 1.59
N MET A 118 4.92 -15.80 2.62
CA MET A 118 4.74 -14.36 2.46
C MET A 118 5.83 -13.75 1.58
N ARG A 119 7.11 -14.14 1.73
CA ARG A 119 8.21 -13.67 0.84
C ARG A 119 7.99 -14.04 -0.62
N PHE A 120 7.39 -15.20 -0.86
CA PHE A 120 7.03 -15.62 -2.20
C PHE A 120 6.03 -14.66 -2.85
N PHE A 121 5.03 -14.19 -2.09
CA PHE A 121 4.07 -13.21 -2.61
C PHE A 121 4.64 -11.80 -2.68
N TRP A 122 5.42 -11.39 -1.67
CA TRP A 122 5.96 -10.05 -1.50
C TRP A 122 7.49 -10.09 -1.28
N PRO A 123 8.29 -10.04 -2.35
CA PRO A 123 9.74 -10.23 -2.26
C PRO A 123 10.48 -9.17 -1.44
N VAL A 124 9.91 -7.97 -1.33
CA VAL A 124 10.50 -6.80 -0.67
C VAL A 124 9.87 -6.56 0.71
N MET A 125 9.20 -7.58 1.26
CA MET A 125 8.53 -7.44 2.54
C MET A 125 9.51 -7.37 3.71
N GLU A 126 9.07 -6.65 4.72
CA GLU A 126 9.61 -6.58 6.06
C GLU A 126 8.56 -7.20 6.99
N SER A 127 8.99 -7.85 8.07
CA SER A 127 8.06 -8.49 9.00
C SER A 127 8.61 -8.52 10.42
N ASN A 128 7.70 -8.46 11.38
CA ASN A 128 7.98 -8.85 12.75
C ASN A 128 6.89 -9.83 13.21
N LEU A 129 7.16 -11.14 13.06
CA LEU A 129 6.20 -12.18 13.42
C LEU A 129 6.19 -12.49 14.93
N HIS A 130 7.18 -12.00 15.67
CA HIS A 130 7.32 -12.19 17.12
C HIS A 130 6.75 -11.01 17.94
N ASP A 131 6.21 -10.01 17.27
CA ASP A 131 5.55 -8.88 17.90
C ASP A 131 4.25 -9.31 18.62
N ARG A 132 3.77 -8.46 19.54
CA ARG A 132 2.43 -8.64 20.14
C ARG A 132 1.33 -8.47 19.10
N ALA A 133 1.56 -7.59 18.13
CA ALA A 133 0.74 -7.43 16.94
C ALA A 133 1.60 -7.78 15.70
N PRO A 134 1.75 -9.08 15.38
CA PRO A 134 2.59 -9.54 14.29
C PRO A 134 2.23 -8.83 12.98
N TRP A 135 3.23 -8.44 12.20
CA TRP A 135 2.98 -7.73 10.95
C TRP A 135 3.91 -8.17 9.84
N VAL A 136 3.41 -8.04 8.61
CA VAL A 136 4.14 -8.25 7.36
C VAL A 136 3.76 -7.10 6.43
N LEU A 137 4.72 -6.26 6.08
CA LEU A 137 4.50 -5.06 5.29
C LEU A 137 5.51 -4.99 4.17
N SER A 138 5.14 -4.40 3.05
CA SER A 138 6.01 -4.21 1.90
C SER A 138 5.73 -2.82 1.30
N PRO A 139 6.71 -2.17 0.66
CA PRO A 139 6.48 -0.89 0.00
C PRO A 139 5.30 -1.00 -0.98
N MET A 140 4.36 -0.07 -0.89
CA MET A 140 3.12 -0.10 -1.67
C MET A 140 3.41 -0.19 -3.18
N PHE A 141 4.39 0.58 -3.64
CA PHE A 141 4.83 0.63 -5.04
C PHE A 141 5.40 -0.70 -5.57
N ALA A 142 5.98 -1.52 -4.68
CA ALA A 142 6.50 -2.84 -5.00
C ALA A 142 5.48 -3.98 -4.83
N THR A 143 4.27 -3.68 -4.33
CA THR A 143 3.34 -4.70 -3.84
C THR A 143 2.00 -4.69 -4.58
N MET A 144 1.41 -3.51 -4.76
CA MET A 144 0.08 -3.35 -5.36
C MET A 144 0.02 -3.98 -6.75
N SER A 145 -1.14 -4.53 -7.10
CA SER A 145 -1.35 -5.16 -8.40
C SER A 145 -1.49 -4.13 -9.52
N ARG A 146 -2.05 -2.96 -9.21
CA ARG A 146 -2.11 -1.79 -10.11
C ARG A 146 -1.82 -0.52 -9.32
N ILE A 147 -1.15 0.44 -9.96
CA ILE A 147 -0.96 1.78 -9.42
C ILE A 147 -1.16 2.80 -10.54
N HIS A 148 -1.93 3.84 -10.24
CA HIS A 148 -2.03 5.04 -11.03
C HIS A 148 -1.73 6.24 -10.14
N VAL A 149 -0.80 7.10 -10.56
CA VAL A 149 -0.46 8.34 -9.86
C VAL A 149 -0.84 9.52 -10.73
N GLN A 150 -1.74 10.35 -10.22
CA GLN A 150 -2.04 11.66 -10.78
C GLN A 150 -1.30 12.72 -9.96
N ILE A 151 -0.38 13.44 -10.62
CA ILE A 151 0.35 14.53 -9.96
C ILE A 151 -0.64 15.64 -9.58
N GLY A 152 -0.57 16.05 -8.32
CA GLY A 152 -1.32 17.21 -7.86
C GLY A 152 -0.75 18.48 -8.49
N ALA A 153 -1.62 19.41 -8.88
CA ALA A 153 -1.18 20.72 -9.35
C ALA A 153 -0.39 21.40 -8.22
N ASP A 154 0.87 21.73 -8.49
CA ASP A 154 1.70 22.49 -7.57
C ASP A 154 1.16 23.93 -7.53
N PRO A 155 0.69 24.48 -6.39
CA PRO A 155 0.26 25.87 -6.34
C PRO A 155 1.41 26.87 -6.63
N ILE A 156 2.64 26.38 -6.80
CA ILE A 156 3.88 27.15 -6.86
C ILE A 156 4.41 27.38 -8.30
N GLU A 157 3.85 26.76 -9.33
CA GLU A 157 4.37 26.92 -10.71
C GLU A 157 4.12 28.29 -11.38
N ARG A 158 3.64 29.30 -10.65
CA ARG A 158 3.70 30.70 -11.11
C ARG A 158 5.00 31.37 -10.66
N LYS A 159 5.93 31.47 -11.63
CA LYS A 159 7.18 32.26 -11.68
C LYS A 159 7.72 32.76 -10.33
N SER A 160 8.90 32.22 -9.97
CA SER A 160 9.77 32.68 -8.89
C SER A 160 9.97 34.19 -8.91
N SER A 161 9.25 34.92 -8.07
CA SER A 161 9.66 36.25 -7.65
C SER A 161 9.33 36.42 -6.16
N LEU A 162 10.41 36.56 -5.39
CA LEU A 162 10.51 37.03 -4.00
C LEU A 162 9.55 36.36 -3.00
N SER A 163 10.07 35.36 -2.27
CA SER A 163 9.39 34.69 -1.16
C SER A 163 9.12 35.64 0.00
N SER A 164 7.86 36.02 0.20
CA SER A 164 7.40 36.74 1.41
C SER A 164 6.69 35.80 2.39
N PRO A 165 6.68 36.10 3.71
CA PRO A 165 5.95 35.31 4.71
C PRO A 165 4.45 35.15 4.38
N THR A 166 3.84 36.16 3.76
CA THR A 166 2.43 36.15 3.32
C THR A 166 2.17 35.14 2.20
N GLN A 167 3.15 34.91 1.30
CA GLN A 167 3.02 33.89 0.24
C GLN A 167 3.04 32.47 0.83
N ASN A 168 3.76 32.23 1.93
CA ASN A 168 3.77 30.93 2.60
C ASN A 168 2.40 30.64 3.25
N TYR A 169 1.81 31.63 3.92
CA TYR A 169 0.44 31.52 4.44
C TYR A 169 -0.57 31.25 3.32
N PHE A 170 -0.50 32.01 2.22
CA PHE A 170 -1.37 31.78 1.06
C PHE A 170 -1.19 30.38 0.44
N ARG A 171 0.05 29.89 0.35
CA ARG A 171 0.35 28.52 -0.11
C ARG A 171 -0.25 27.45 0.80
N GLU A 172 -0.17 27.60 2.12
CA GLU A 172 -0.80 26.67 3.06
C GLU A 172 -2.32 26.65 2.90
N THR A 173 -2.97 27.82 2.80
CA THR A 173 -4.41 27.89 2.54
C THR A 173 -4.81 27.33 1.17
N LEU A 174 -4.00 27.53 0.12
CA LEU A 174 -4.26 26.96 -1.21
C LEU A 174 -4.00 25.45 -1.25
N ALA A 175 -2.98 24.95 -0.55
CA ALA A 175 -2.74 23.51 -0.42
C ALA A 175 -3.85 22.82 0.37
N ALA A 176 -4.39 23.48 1.41
CA ALA A 176 -5.59 23.03 2.12
C ALA A 176 -6.84 23.03 1.22
N GLY A 177 -6.96 24.02 0.32
CA GLY A 177 -8.02 24.10 -0.69
C GLY A 177 -7.89 23.10 -1.85
N ALA A 178 -6.66 22.79 -2.30
CA ALA A 178 -6.39 21.84 -3.38
C ALA A 178 -6.60 20.37 -2.95
N ARG A 179 -6.54 20.08 -1.64
CA ARG A 179 -7.04 18.82 -1.06
C ARG A 179 -8.56 18.65 -1.17
N SER A 180 -9.29 19.68 -1.58
CA SER A 180 -10.76 19.67 -1.49
C SER A 180 -11.45 18.69 -2.44
N GLN A 181 -10.83 18.29 -3.56
CA GLN A 181 -11.49 17.41 -4.52
C GLN A 181 -10.53 16.33 -5.03
N LEU A 182 -10.77 15.09 -4.59
CA LEU A 182 -10.25 13.92 -5.28
C LEU A 182 -10.84 13.90 -6.72
N PRO A 183 -10.11 13.39 -7.72
CA PRO A 183 -10.67 13.16 -9.05
C PRO A 183 -11.89 12.24 -8.98
N ARG A 184 -12.63 12.09 -10.09
CA ARG A 184 -13.76 11.14 -10.14
C ARG A 184 -13.30 9.72 -9.81
N TRP A 185 -14.16 8.94 -9.14
CA TRP A 185 -13.86 7.54 -8.84
C TRP A 185 -13.79 6.78 -10.16
N PRO A 186 -12.71 6.01 -10.42
CA PRO A 186 -12.57 5.31 -11.69
C PRO A 186 -13.43 4.05 -11.80
N GLY A 187 -14.18 3.65 -10.76
CA GLY A 187 -14.83 2.33 -10.71
C GLY A 187 -13.78 1.22 -10.65
N ILE A 188 -13.94 0.17 -11.45
CA ILE A 188 -12.93 -0.91 -11.58
C ILE A 188 -11.73 -0.42 -12.40
N MET A 189 -10.53 -0.48 -11.82
CA MET A 189 -9.28 -0.20 -12.57
C MET A 189 -9.06 -1.23 -13.70
N PRO A 190 -8.86 -0.80 -14.97
CA PRO A 190 -8.72 -1.71 -16.11
C PRO A 190 -7.44 -2.58 -16.07
N ASP A 191 -7.40 -3.65 -16.87
CA ASP A 191 -6.40 -4.72 -16.72
C ASP A 191 -5.11 -4.55 -17.55
N ALA A 192 -5.15 -3.98 -18.76
CA ALA A 192 -4.03 -4.08 -19.72
C ALA A 192 -3.01 -2.93 -19.69
N GLU A 193 -3.40 -1.71 -19.26
CA GLU A 193 -2.58 -0.49 -19.45
C GLU A 193 -2.70 0.52 -18.27
N SER A 194 -3.14 0.07 -17.10
CA SER A 194 -3.47 0.98 -15.98
C SER A 194 -2.28 1.47 -15.17
N GLU A 195 -1.06 1.09 -15.56
CA GLU A 195 0.17 1.57 -14.94
C GLU A 195 0.50 2.96 -15.50
N HIS A 196 0.30 3.99 -14.68
CA HIS A 196 0.74 5.33 -15.01
C HIS A 196 1.44 5.92 -13.80
N ILE A 197 2.77 5.86 -13.83
CA ILE A 197 3.63 6.52 -12.86
C ILE A 197 4.38 7.61 -13.62
N PRO A 198 4.01 8.89 -13.43
CA PRO A 198 4.66 9.98 -14.12
C PRO A 198 6.17 10.01 -13.82
N LEU A 199 6.98 10.17 -14.87
CA LEU A 199 8.44 10.36 -14.78
C LEU A 199 8.86 11.46 -13.82
N LEU A 200 7.98 12.45 -13.63
CA LEU A 200 8.23 13.62 -12.80
C LEU A 200 8.40 13.26 -11.31
N LEU A 201 7.86 12.14 -10.82
CA LEU A 201 8.08 11.71 -9.43
C LEU A 201 9.57 11.47 -9.11
N ALA A 202 10.33 10.97 -10.09
CA ALA A 202 11.78 10.74 -9.96
C ALA A 202 12.63 11.99 -10.26
N ARG A 203 12.02 13.08 -10.76
CA ARG A 203 12.70 14.31 -11.20
C ARG A 203 12.43 15.53 -10.32
N ARG A 204 11.60 15.42 -9.26
CA ARG A 204 11.30 16.58 -8.39
C ARG A 204 12.59 17.05 -7.68
N PRO A 205 12.93 18.34 -7.74
CA PRO A 205 14.13 18.86 -7.09
C PRO A 205 14.04 18.67 -5.58
N LEU A 206 15.19 18.45 -4.94
CA LEU A 206 15.27 18.40 -3.48
C LEU A 206 14.72 19.72 -2.92
N ILE A 207 13.61 19.67 -2.17
CA ILE A 207 13.25 20.78 -1.28
C ILE A 207 14.46 20.97 -0.38
N ARG A 208 15.16 22.10 -0.55
CA ARG A 208 16.21 22.51 0.36
C ARG A 208 15.52 22.68 1.71
N SER A 209 15.70 21.69 2.60
CA SER A 209 15.60 21.96 4.03
C SER A 209 16.46 23.19 4.26
N PHE A 210 15.86 24.27 4.74
CA PHE A 210 16.57 25.46 5.17
C PHE A 210 17.47 25.07 6.34
N ARG A 211 18.65 24.55 6.02
CA ARG A 211 19.73 24.41 6.98
C ARG A 211 20.21 25.83 7.25
N HIS A 212 20.07 26.26 8.51
CA HIS A 212 20.83 27.36 9.04
C HIS A 212 22.31 27.11 8.71
N HIS A 213 22.91 28.07 8.02
CA HIS A 213 24.33 28.07 7.69
C HIS A 213 25.13 28.23 8.98
N ASP A 214 25.70 27.15 9.49
CA ASP A 214 26.89 27.23 10.33
C ASP A 214 28.09 26.79 9.49
N LEU A 215 28.96 27.78 9.24
CA LEU A 215 30.24 27.64 8.57
C LEU A 215 31.22 26.96 9.53
N SER A 216 31.66 25.74 9.22
CA SER A 216 32.94 25.24 9.70
C SER A 216 33.54 24.23 8.72
N SER A 217 34.70 24.62 8.19
CA SER A 217 35.53 23.96 7.19
C SER A 217 36.50 22.97 7.83
N SER A 218 36.67 21.77 7.26
CA SER A 218 37.93 20.98 7.27
C SER A 218 37.94 19.82 6.25
N PRO A 219 39.11 19.39 5.73
CA PRO A 219 39.30 18.67 4.46
C PRO A 219 39.44 17.13 4.57
N PRO A 220 39.61 16.35 3.47
CA PRO A 220 39.37 14.91 3.45
C PRO A 220 40.62 14.07 3.75
N ALA A 221 40.42 12.86 4.29
CA ALA A 221 41.47 11.86 4.47
C ALA A 221 41.20 10.59 3.63
N THR A 222 42.25 10.12 2.99
CA THR A 222 42.36 8.90 2.18
C THR A 222 42.98 7.75 2.97
N SER A 223 42.52 6.50 2.80
CA SER A 223 43.39 5.29 2.78
C SER A 223 42.65 4.01 2.32
N ARG A 224 43.43 3.06 1.78
CA ARG A 224 43.07 1.89 0.96
C ARG A 224 43.04 0.55 1.75
N SER A 225 42.43 -0.46 1.10
CA SER A 225 42.69 -1.94 1.15
C SER A 225 42.11 -2.72 2.35
N SER A 226 41.62 -3.97 2.29
CA SER A 226 41.69 -5.14 1.36
C SER A 226 40.48 -6.07 1.65
N SER A 227 39.82 -6.71 0.66
CA SER A 227 40.00 -8.12 0.19
C SER A 227 39.67 -9.20 1.27
N LEU A 228 38.92 -10.31 1.13
CA LEU A 228 38.23 -11.08 0.08
C LEU A 228 37.28 -12.08 0.80
N SER A 229 36.08 -12.36 0.26
CA SER A 229 35.61 -13.74 0.03
C SER A 229 34.36 -13.77 -0.87
N ARG A 230 34.51 -14.51 -1.99
CA ARG A 230 33.47 -14.94 -2.95
C ARG A 230 32.56 -15.95 -2.22
N THR A 231 31.28 -16.17 -2.53
CA THR A 231 30.72 -16.58 -3.84
C THR A 231 29.20 -16.70 -3.70
N PHE A 232 28.41 -16.01 -4.52
CA PHE A 232 27.11 -16.41 -5.10
C PHE A 232 26.70 -15.31 -6.10
N SER A 233 27.53 -15.17 -7.14
CA SER A 233 27.40 -14.14 -8.15
C SER A 233 27.02 -14.77 -9.49
N SER A 234 25.72 -14.81 -9.76
CA SER A 234 25.20 -14.77 -11.15
C SER A 234 23.78 -14.18 -11.28
N TYR A 235 23.15 -13.70 -10.20
CA TYR A 235 21.89 -12.93 -10.25
C TYR A 235 22.05 -11.43 -9.93
N PHE A 236 23.21 -11.01 -9.41
CA PHE A 236 23.51 -9.63 -9.02
C PHE A 236 24.68 -9.08 -9.83
N SER A 237 24.48 -8.94 -11.14
CA SER A 237 25.40 -8.20 -11.99
C SER A 237 25.17 -6.70 -11.77
N ARG A 238 26.25 -6.03 -11.36
CA ARG A 238 26.50 -4.58 -11.32
C ARG A 238 25.50 -3.78 -12.17
N ALA A 239 24.63 -3.02 -11.50
CA ALA A 239 23.63 -2.19 -12.16
C ALA A 239 24.29 -1.22 -13.16
N PRO A 240 23.96 -1.29 -14.47
CA PRO A 240 24.27 -0.20 -15.37
C PRO A 240 23.53 1.05 -14.86
N ARG A 241 24.09 2.25 -15.11
CA ARG A 241 23.31 3.49 -15.01
C ARG A 241 22.15 3.36 -16.00
N GLN A 242 21.00 2.89 -15.53
CA GLN A 242 19.82 2.69 -16.35
C GLN A 242 19.30 4.07 -16.73
N THR A 243 19.20 4.30 -18.04
CA THR A 243 18.24 5.24 -18.61
C THR A 243 16.90 5.05 -17.88
N LEU A 244 16.28 6.16 -17.48
CA LEU A 244 15.00 6.21 -16.77
C LEU A 244 13.86 5.66 -17.65
N ASP A 245 13.84 4.36 -17.91
CA ASP A 245 12.71 3.70 -18.54
C ASP A 245 11.65 3.48 -17.46
N VAL A 246 10.54 4.22 -17.57
CA VAL A 246 9.37 4.04 -16.70
C VAL A 246 8.91 2.60 -16.79
N PRO A 247 8.62 1.91 -15.68
CA PRO A 247 8.00 0.60 -15.77
C PRO A 247 6.62 0.72 -16.43
N MET A 248 6.41 0.00 -17.54
CA MET A 248 5.16 0.05 -18.31
C MET A 248 4.21 -1.08 -17.90
N THR A 249 4.70 -2.10 -17.20
CA THR A 249 3.91 -3.23 -16.71
C THR A 249 3.95 -3.36 -15.19
N PRO A 250 2.95 -4.01 -14.56
CA PRO A 250 2.98 -4.26 -13.11
C PRO A 250 4.21 -5.08 -12.67
N GLN A 251 4.68 -6.01 -13.51
CA GLN A 251 5.85 -6.84 -13.20
C GLN A 251 7.14 -6.02 -13.22
N GLU A 252 7.32 -5.20 -14.25
CA GLU A 252 8.45 -4.27 -14.34
C GLU A 252 8.42 -3.26 -13.19
N ARG A 253 7.24 -2.73 -12.82
CA ARG A 253 7.08 -1.81 -11.69
C ARG A 253 7.56 -2.45 -10.39
N LYS A 254 7.08 -3.65 -10.07
CA LYS A 254 7.49 -4.36 -8.86
C LYS A 254 8.98 -4.63 -8.84
N LYS A 255 9.58 -4.97 -9.99
CA LYS A 255 11.04 -5.14 -10.14
C LYS A 255 11.77 -3.81 -9.94
N TYR A 256 11.31 -2.73 -10.55
CA TYR A 256 11.90 -1.40 -10.46
C TYR A 256 11.91 -0.89 -9.01
N PHE A 257 10.76 -0.94 -8.32
CA PHE A 257 10.62 -0.54 -6.93
C PHE A 257 11.14 -1.55 -5.90
N SER A 258 11.70 -2.69 -6.34
CA SER A 258 12.45 -3.57 -5.42
C SER A 258 13.74 -2.91 -4.93
N SER A 259 14.31 -2.00 -5.72
CA SER A 259 15.48 -1.20 -5.35
C SER A 259 15.11 -0.18 -4.27
N LEU A 260 15.84 -0.20 -3.15
CA LEU A 260 15.72 0.79 -2.08
C LEU A 260 16.07 2.20 -2.57
N GLU A 261 17.10 2.32 -3.41
CA GLU A 261 17.55 3.62 -3.93
C GLU A 261 16.46 4.29 -4.78
N VAL A 262 15.85 3.52 -5.68
CA VAL A 262 14.74 3.99 -6.53
C VAL A 262 13.56 4.45 -5.68
N ARG A 263 13.19 3.68 -4.66
CA ARG A 263 12.09 4.04 -3.76
C ARG A 263 12.35 5.37 -3.03
N LYS A 264 13.56 5.55 -2.50
CA LYS A 264 13.96 6.79 -1.81
C LYS A 264 14.09 8.00 -2.73
N GLN A 265 14.39 7.78 -4.01
CA GLN A 265 14.46 8.86 -5.01
C GLN A 265 13.07 9.26 -5.55
N THR A 266 12.08 8.37 -5.47
CA THR A 266 10.72 8.63 -5.95
C THR A 266 9.94 9.41 -4.90
N ARG A 267 9.80 10.73 -5.10
CA ARG A 267 9.12 11.63 -4.16
C ARG A 267 7.60 11.61 -4.38
N ILE A 268 6.86 11.63 -3.28
CA ILE A 268 5.40 11.70 -3.25
C ILE A 268 5.00 12.99 -2.54
N GLU A 269 4.31 13.88 -3.24
CA GLU A 269 3.80 15.10 -2.61
C GLU A 269 2.41 14.87 -1.99
N PRO A 270 2.06 15.58 -0.91
CA PRO A 270 0.74 15.46 -0.28
C PRO A 270 -0.45 15.87 -1.15
N THR A 271 -0.20 16.47 -2.33
CA THR A 271 -1.20 16.81 -3.34
C THR A 271 -1.38 15.71 -4.38
N ASP A 272 -0.43 14.77 -4.50
CA ASP A 272 -0.50 13.67 -5.46
C ASP A 272 -1.63 12.71 -5.08
N VAL A 273 -2.42 12.33 -6.08
CA VAL A 273 -3.50 11.35 -5.92
C VAL A 273 -3.00 10.00 -6.40
N ILE A 274 -2.91 9.05 -5.49
CA ILE A 274 -2.52 7.68 -5.79
C ILE A 274 -3.76 6.79 -5.74
N THR A 275 -4.05 6.14 -6.86
CA THR A 275 -5.07 5.09 -6.97
C THR A 275 -4.37 3.74 -7.06
N THR A 276 -4.75 2.79 -6.21
CA THR A 276 -4.13 1.46 -6.16
C THR A 276 -5.19 0.37 -6.12
N ASP A 277 -4.83 -0.80 -6.65
CA ASP A 277 -5.62 -2.02 -6.52
C ASP A 277 -4.69 -3.16 -6.05
N PHE A 278 -5.07 -3.82 -4.97
CA PHE A 278 -4.45 -5.04 -4.48
C PHE A 278 -5.36 -6.22 -4.76
N ARG A 279 -4.94 -7.11 -5.67
CA ARG A 279 -5.65 -8.35 -5.96
C ARG A 279 -4.97 -9.53 -5.27
N ASN A 280 -5.77 -10.47 -4.81
CA ASN A 280 -5.29 -11.73 -4.26
C ASN A 280 -6.05 -12.89 -4.90
N SER A 281 -5.36 -13.97 -5.20
CA SER A 281 -5.91 -15.19 -5.82
C SER A 281 -5.78 -16.42 -4.93
N PHE A 282 -5.24 -16.24 -3.73
CA PHE A 282 -4.77 -17.32 -2.87
C PHE A 282 -5.76 -17.58 -1.74
N VAL A 283 -6.36 -16.54 -1.18
CA VAL A 283 -7.36 -16.67 -0.10
C VAL A 283 -8.75 -16.77 -0.70
N ASN A 284 -9.45 -17.87 -0.45
CA ASN A 284 -10.86 -18.00 -0.80
C ASN A 284 -11.71 -17.86 0.46
N PHE A 285 -12.55 -16.83 0.51
CA PHE A 285 -13.41 -16.56 1.67
C PHE A 285 -14.63 -17.49 1.74
N ARG A 286 -15.03 -18.14 0.64
CA ARG A 286 -16.15 -19.10 0.63
C ARG A 286 -15.83 -20.36 1.43
N ASP A 287 -14.63 -20.92 1.25
CA ASP A 287 -14.18 -22.16 1.89
C ASP A 287 -13.10 -21.93 2.97
N LEU A 288 -12.73 -20.66 3.22
CA LEU A 288 -11.67 -20.22 4.12
C LEU A 288 -10.35 -20.96 3.89
N SER A 289 -9.93 -21.09 2.63
CA SER A 289 -8.69 -21.78 2.29
C SER A 289 -7.65 -20.87 1.63
N LEU A 290 -6.38 -21.16 1.90
CA LEU A 290 -5.23 -20.55 1.24
C LEU A 290 -4.60 -21.54 0.25
N ALA A 291 -4.59 -21.17 -1.03
CA ALA A 291 -3.85 -21.87 -2.07
C ALA A 291 -2.47 -21.23 -2.25
N VAL A 292 -1.40 -21.96 -1.93
CA VAL A 292 -0.02 -21.49 -2.13
C VAL A 292 0.48 -21.95 -3.49
N PRO A 293 0.95 -21.06 -4.39
CA PRO A 293 1.46 -21.45 -5.70
C PRO A 293 2.62 -22.44 -5.59
N GLY A 294 2.58 -23.49 -6.41
CA GLY A 294 3.60 -24.54 -6.42
C GLY A 294 3.46 -25.58 -5.30
N ILE A 295 2.49 -25.45 -4.40
CA ILE A 295 2.17 -26.47 -3.40
C ILE A 295 0.78 -27.05 -3.70
N PRO A 296 0.64 -28.36 -3.95
CA PRO A 296 -0.64 -29.00 -4.25
C PRO A 296 -1.48 -29.25 -2.98
N LEU A 297 -1.45 -28.32 -2.02
CA LEU A 297 -2.19 -28.39 -0.75
C LEU A 297 -2.91 -27.07 -0.51
N ARG A 298 -4.17 -27.17 -0.07
CA ARG A 298 -4.95 -26.02 0.44
C ARG A 298 -4.81 -25.99 1.95
N ILE A 299 -4.38 -24.85 2.49
CA ILE A 299 -4.27 -24.64 3.93
C ILE A 299 -5.63 -24.14 4.43
N ASP A 300 -6.22 -24.84 5.39
CA ASP A 300 -7.45 -24.40 6.06
C ASP A 300 -7.15 -23.22 7.00
N LEU A 301 -7.72 -22.06 6.68
CA LEU A 301 -7.56 -20.83 7.46
C LEU A 301 -8.58 -20.69 8.58
N SER A 302 -9.59 -21.58 8.66
CA SER A 302 -10.68 -21.46 9.62
C SER A 302 -10.18 -21.41 11.06
N ARG A 303 -9.17 -22.22 11.40
CA ARG A 303 -8.54 -22.27 12.74
C ARG A 303 -7.83 -20.96 13.14
N HIS A 304 -7.45 -20.14 12.17
CA HIS A 304 -6.62 -18.97 12.38
C HIS A 304 -7.33 -17.63 12.10
N MET A 305 -8.39 -17.63 11.29
CA MET A 305 -9.10 -16.41 10.88
C MET A 305 -10.52 -16.30 11.46
N VAL A 306 -11.17 -17.41 11.83
CA VAL A 306 -12.53 -17.35 12.40
C VAL A 306 -12.47 -16.69 13.78
N GLY A 307 -13.27 -15.64 13.97
CA GLY A 307 -13.26 -14.81 15.19
C GLY A 307 -11.98 -14.00 15.38
N ARG A 308 -11.08 -13.96 14.38
CA ARG A 308 -9.80 -13.24 14.44
C ARG A 308 -9.73 -12.23 13.28
N PRO A 309 -9.94 -10.94 13.55
CA PRO A 309 -9.90 -9.91 12.53
C PRO A 309 -8.56 -9.87 11.81
N THR A 310 -8.59 -9.91 10.48
CA THR A 310 -7.40 -9.75 9.63
C THR A 310 -7.37 -8.33 9.10
N GLN A 311 -6.31 -7.58 9.40
CA GLN A 311 -6.21 -6.17 9.06
C GLN A 311 -5.24 -5.98 7.90
N TYR A 312 -5.73 -5.46 6.78
CA TYR A 312 -4.91 -4.91 5.71
C TYR A 312 -4.70 -3.42 5.96
N VAL A 313 -3.45 -2.98 6.00
CA VAL A 313 -3.10 -1.65 6.47
C VAL A 313 -2.20 -0.98 5.45
N CYS A 314 -2.49 0.29 5.14
CA CYS A 314 -1.53 1.20 4.55
C CYS A 314 -1.06 2.20 5.61
N ARG A 315 0.26 2.29 5.80
CA ARG A 315 0.86 3.16 6.83
C ARG A 315 2.22 3.69 6.40
N SER A 316 2.66 4.75 7.06
CA SER A 316 4.04 5.22 6.95
C SER A 316 5.02 4.24 7.61
N ARG A 317 6.30 4.28 7.24
CA ARG A 317 7.37 3.59 7.99
C ARG A 317 7.43 3.99 9.46
N ALA A 318 7.08 5.24 9.78
CA ALA A 318 7.02 5.75 11.16
C ALA A 318 5.80 5.25 11.96
N GLY A 319 4.86 4.54 11.31
CA GLY A 319 3.70 3.95 11.97
C GLY A 319 2.39 4.72 11.80
N THR A 320 2.39 5.87 11.12
CA THR A 320 1.18 6.64 10.83
C THR A 320 0.25 5.86 9.91
N VAL A 321 -0.94 5.49 10.38
CA VAL A 321 -1.93 4.76 9.56
C VAL A 321 -2.62 5.75 8.62
N TYR A 322 -2.65 5.40 7.34
CA TYR A 322 -3.41 6.12 6.33
C TYR A 322 -4.83 5.57 6.24
N TRP A 323 -4.93 4.24 6.14
CA TRP A 323 -6.19 3.51 6.18
C TRP A 323 -5.94 2.05 6.59
N ALA A 324 -6.96 1.43 7.16
CA ALA A 324 -7.00 0.01 7.47
C ALA A 324 -8.33 -0.59 7.04
N ILE A 325 -8.28 -1.79 6.46
CA ILE A 325 -9.43 -2.60 6.07
C ILE A 325 -9.38 -3.87 6.91
N VAL A 326 -10.51 -4.23 7.53
CA VAL A 326 -10.59 -5.35 8.45
C VAL A 326 -11.64 -6.33 7.97
N PHE A 327 -11.18 -7.57 7.77
CA PHE A 327 -12.02 -8.72 7.48
C PHE A 327 -12.28 -9.47 8.79
N THR A 328 -13.55 -9.59 9.16
CA THR A 328 -14.00 -10.37 10.31
C THR A 328 -14.87 -11.52 9.83
N ILE A 329 -14.41 -12.75 10.07
CA ILE A 329 -15.15 -13.96 9.70
C ILE A 329 -15.89 -14.46 10.93
N LEU A 330 -17.21 -14.52 10.83
CA LEU A 330 -18.10 -14.97 11.89
C LEU A 330 -18.73 -16.31 11.49
N LYS A 331 -18.87 -17.21 12.46
CA LYS A 331 -19.68 -18.42 12.28
C LYS A 331 -21.15 -17.99 12.22
N THR A 332 -21.89 -18.58 11.29
CA THR A 332 -23.35 -18.57 11.34
C THR A 332 -23.80 -19.77 12.14
N ASP A 333 -24.85 -19.57 12.94
CA ASP A 333 -25.45 -20.61 13.79
C ASP A 333 -26.14 -21.72 12.98
#